data_AF-A0A8T3SGI1-F1
#
_entry.id   AF-A0A8T3SGI1-F1
#
_cell.length_a   1.000
_cell.length_b   1.000
_cell.length_c   1.000
_cell.angle_alpha   90.00
_cell.angle_beta   90.00
_cell.angle_gamma   90.00
#
_symmetry.space_group_name_H-M   'P 1'
#
loop_
_entity.id
_entity.type
_entity.pdbx_description
1 polymer ?
#
loop_
_entity_poly.entity_id
_entity_poly.type
_entity_poly.pdbx_seq_one_letter_code
_entity_poly.pdbx_strand_id
1 'polypeptide(L)'
;MKRWYSINLFCTDQFPRLSVDLDFNYIGAVDKNIMQQEKPELETILLDICKRLQYELHRNPRGHAGGKTVIVYKSGMGTKGGLEIDLNYIYRIPLWKVSWRSSPAWPKATKAKILDIHELAAGKLNALLEREVSRDLFDSHQLLTKWSFNTEKLRLAFTVYAAMRKQNWQNISVDNQASAILTEKHRCTLH
;
A
#
# COMPACT_ATOMS: atom_id res chain seq x y z
N MET A 1 2.20 -4.07 7.11
CA MET A 1 2.17 -3.76 5.67
C MET A 1 0.71 -3.61 5.23
N LYS A 2 0.40 -2.66 4.33
CA LYS A 2 -0.98 -2.15 4.17
C LYS A 2 -1.54 -1.99 2.75
N ARG A 3 -0.74 -2.13 1.69
CA ARG A 3 -1.18 -1.85 0.31
C ARG A 3 -1.33 -3.12 -0.52
N TRP A 4 -1.69 -2.95 -1.79
CA TRP A 4 -1.84 -4.00 -2.79
C TRP A 4 -0.68 -5.00 -2.83
N TYR A 5 0.56 -4.55 -2.63
CA TYR A 5 1.70 -5.47 -2.51
C TYR A 5 1.49 -6.52 -1.42
N SER A 6 0.94 -6.13 -0.27
CA SER A 6 0.62 -7.06 0.83
C SER A 6 -0.38 -8.12 0.40
N ILE A 7 -1.38 -7.72 -0.38
CA ILE A 7 -2.40 -8.63 -0.90
C ILE A 7 -1.77 -9.60 -1.90
N ASN A 8 -0.99 -9.06 -2.84
CA ASN A 8 -0.35 -9.80 -3.92
C ASN A 8 0.69 -10.82 -3.43
N LEU A 9 1.46 -10.48 -2.39
CA LEU A 9 2.55 -11.34 -1.89
C LEU A 9 2.17 -12.20 -0.69
N PHE A 10 1.23 -11.77 0.16
CA PHE A 10 0.93 -12.46 1.44
C PHE A 10 -0.52 -12.95 1.57
N CYS A 11 -1.39 -12.67 0.60
CA CYS A 11 -2.82 -13.02 0.67
C CYS A 11 -3.33 -13.81 -0.55
N THR A 12 -2.48 -14.07 -1.55
CA THR A 12 -2.82 -14.86 -2.75
C THR A 12 -1.60 -15.56 -3.32
N ASP A 13 -1.82 -16.72 -3.94
CA ASP A 13 -0.82 -17.47 -4.69
C ASP A 13 -0.85 -17.15 -6.19
N GLN A 14 -1.81 -16.33 -6.65
CA GLN A 14 -2.12 -16.13 -8.07
C GLN A 14 -1.38 -14.95 -8.70
N PHE A 15 -0.57 -14.21 -7.91
CA PHE A 15 0.26 -13.07 -8.33
C PHE A 15 -0.33 -12.24 -9.50
N PRO A 16 -1.56 -11.69 -9.36
CA PRO A 16 -2.32 -11.14 -10.47
C PRO A 16 -1.63 -9.98 -11.21
N ARG A 17 -0.68 -9.28 -10.58
CA ARG A 17 0.19 -8.30 -11.25
C ARG A 17 1.43 -8.00 -10.41
N LEU A 18 2.50 -7.53 -11.04
CA LEU A 18 3.66 -7.03 -10.29
C LEU A 18 3.34 -5.69 -9.62
N SER A 19 3.66 -5.57 -8.34
CA SER A 19 3.71 -4.32 -7.59
C SER A 19 5.07 -4.31 -6.90
N VAL A 20 5.79 -3.19 -6.95
CA VAL A 20 7.15 -3.11 -6.39
C VAL A 20 7.20 -2.22 -5.14
N ASP A 21 6.22 -1.34 -4.94
CA ASP A 21 6.16 -0.45 -3.76
C ASP A 21 5.91 -1.20 -2.43
N LEU A 22 6.63 -0.81 -1.38
CA LEU A 22 6.44 -1.27 -0.01
C LEU A 22 5.78 -0.17 0.84
N ASP A 23 4.53 -0.39 1.24
CA ASP A 23 3.81 0.53 2.12
C ASP A 23 3.59 -0.05 3.51
N PHE A 24 4.03 0.70 4.53
CA PHE A 24 3.90 0.34 5.93
C PHE A 24 3.08 1.37 6.72
N ASN A 25 2.39 0.88 7.75
CA ASN A 25 1.88 1.72 8.82
C ASN A 25 2.78 1.50 10.03
N TYR A 26 3.18 2.58 10.67
CA TYR A 26 3.74 2.54 12.01
C TYR A 26 2.62 2.18 12.99
N ILE A 27 2.81 1.13 13.79
CA ILE A 27 1.85 0.60 14.76
C ILE A 27 2.46 0.52 16.18
N GLY A 28 3.44 1.38 16.47
CA GLY A 28 4.06 1.49 17.79
C GLY A 28 3.20 2.30 18.75
N ALA A 29 3.77 3.32 19.37
CA ALA A 29 3.07 4.21 20.28
C ALA A 29 1.88 4.91 19.62
N VAL A 30 0.73 4.90 20.32
CA VAL A 30 -0.45 5.67 19.92
C VAL A 30 -0.22 7.16 20.14
N ASP A 31 0.46 7.49 21.24
CA ASP A 31 0.81 8.85 21.62
C ASP A 31 1.66 9.53 20.54
N LYS A 32 1.27 10.75 20.20
CA LYS A 32 1.89 11.50 19.11
C LYS A 32 3.33 11.89 19.44
N ASN A 33 3.61 12.31 20.67
CA ASN A 33 4.93 12.79 21.07
C ASN A 33 5.91 11.62 21.09
N ILE A 34 5.50 10.46 21.62
CA ILE A 34 6.33 9.25 21.59
C ILE A 34 6.58 8.82 20.15
N MET A 35 5.55 8.73 19.30
CA MET A 35 5.74 8.39 17.89
C MET A 35 6.66 9.37 17.16
N GLN A 36 6.59 10.67 17.45
CA GLN A 36 7.48 11.68 16.86
C GLN A 36 8.94 11.49 17.26
N GLN A 37 9.20 10.96 18.46
CA GLN A 37 10.54 10.61 18.92
C GLN A 37 11.04 9.31 18.27
N GLU A 38 10.17 8.31 18.08
CA GLU A 38 10.54 7.04 17.42
C GLU A 38 10.71 7.17 15.90
N LYS A 39 9.98 8.10 15.26
CA LYS A 39 10.04 8.33 13.81
C LYS A 39 11.47 8.46 13.25
N PRO A 40 12.34 9.38 13.75
CA PRO A 40 13.69 9.51 13.22
C PRO A 40 14.53 8.24 13.40
N GLU A 41 14.36 7.52 14.50
CA GLU A 41 15.06 6.26 14.74
C GLU A 41 14.69 5.19 13.69
N LEU A 42 13.40 5.05 13.39
CA LEU A 42 12.91 4.12 12.36
C LEU A 42 13.41 4.50 10.97
N GLU A 43 13.46 5.79 10.65
CA GLU A 43 14.01 6.28 9.39
C GLU A 43 15.52 5.99 9.30
N THR A 44 16.28 6.15 10.38
CA THR A 44 17.70 5.77 10.44
C THR A 44 17.90 4.26 10.24
N ILE A 45 17.13 3.42 10.95
CA ILE A 45 17.18 1.96 10.81
C ILE A 45 16.91 1.55 9.35
N LEU A 46 15.91 2.16 8.70
CA LEU A 46 15.60 1.89 7.29
C LEU A 46 16.80 2.18 6.38
N LEU A 47 17.43 3.35 6.56
CA LEU A 47 18.59 3.74 5.76
C LEU A 47 19.79 2.82 6.01
N ASP A 48 20.03 2.39 7.24
CA ASP A 48 21.13 1.49 7.57
C ASP A 48 20.92 0.08 7.00
N ILE A 49 19.68 -0.41 6.98
CA ILE A 49 19.33 -1.65 6.26
C ILE A 49 19.64 -1.49 4.77
N CYS A 50 19.24 -0.36 4.15
CA CYS A 50 19.50 -0.12 2.73
C CYS A 50 21.00 -0.10 2.42
N LYS A 51 21.81 0.58 3.25
CA LYS A 51 23.27 0.60 3.11
C LYS A 51 23.87 -0.80 3.22
N ARG A 52 23.46 -1.60 4.21
CA ARG A 52 23.93 -2.98 4.40
C ARG A 52 23.59 -3.88 3.22
N LEU A 53 22.44 -3.66 2.58
CA LEU A 53 22.02 -4.36 1.37
C LEU A 53 22.64 -3.78 0.09
N GLN A 54 23.53 -2.80 0.21
CA GLN A 54 24.17 -2.10 -0.91
C GLN A 54 23.17 -1.47 -1.87
N TYR A 55 22.02 -1.01 -1.36
CA TYR A 55 21.04 -0.26 -2.13
C TYR A 55 21.44 1.22 -2.18
N GLU A 56 21.33 1.80 -3.37
CA GLU A 56 21.60 3.22 -3.60
C GLU A 56 20.35 4.03 -3.20
N LEU A 57 20.53 5.00 -2.30
CA LEU A 57 19.45 5.92 -1.93
C LEU A 57 19.30 6.99 -3.00
N HIS A 58 18.25 6.91 -3.80
CA HIS A 58 18.00 7.86 -4.89
C HIS A 58 17.17 9.07 -4.43
N ARG A 59 16.18 8.84 -3.56
CA ARG A 59 15.39 9.91 -2.94
C ARG A 59 15.12 9.60 -1.47
N ASN A 60 15.41 10.57 -0.62
CA ASN A 60 14.99 10.54 0.78
C ASN A 60 14.28 11.87 1.10
N PRO A 61 12.96 11.86 1.36
CA PRO A 61 12.24 13.06 1.76
C PRO A 61 12.69 13.47 3.17
N ARG A 62 13.67 14.37 3.25
CA ARG A 62 14.07 14.98 4.53
C ARG A 62 13.07 16.07 4.91
N GLY A 63 12.48 15.99 6.11
CA GLY A 63 11.67 17.06 6.74
C GLY A 63 10.21 16.73 7.04
N HIS A 64 9.41 17.77 7.33
CA HIS A 64 7.95 17.68 7.57
C HIS A 64 7.14 17.46 6.27
N ALA A 65 7.80 17.55 5.11
CA ALA A 65 7.21 17.22 3.83
C ALA A 65 7.19 15.70 3.68
N GLY A 66 6.03 15.09 3.93
CA GLY A 66 5.82 13.67 3.70
C GLY A 66 6.25 13.27 2.28
N GLY A 67 6.78 12.05 2.14
CA GLY A 67 7.18 11.51 0.85
C GLY A 67 7.64 10.06 0.96
N LYS A 68 7.78 9.41 -0.21
CA LYS A 68 8.30 8.06 -0.31
C LYS A 68 9.83 8.07 -0.38
N THR A 69 10.45 7.12 0.32
CA THR A 69 11.87 6.81 0.14
C THR A 69 12.03 6.00 -1.14
N VAL A 70 12.89 6.43 -2.05
CA VAL A 70 13.16 5.69 -3.30
C VAL A 70 14.58 5.17 -3.24
N ILE A 71 14.71 3.86 -3.34
CA ILE A 71 15.99 3.15 -3.38
C ILE A 71 16.17 2.45 -4.71
N VAL A 72 17.41 2.28 -5.12
CA VAL A 72 17.80 1.61 -6.35
C VAL A 72 18.66 0.41 -5.97
N TYR A 73 18.32 -0.75 -6.53
CA TYR A 73 19.04 -1.99 -6.32
C TYR A 73 19.59 -2.53 -7.64
N LYS A 74 20.67 -3.31 -7.57
CA LYS A 74 21.19 -4.04 -8.72
C LYS A 74 20.42 -5.35 -8.87
N SER A 75 19.79 -5.55 -10.01
CA SER A 75 19.09 -6.79 -10.34
C SER A 75 20.11 -7.91 -10.63
N GLY A 76 19.66 -9.17 -10.54
CA GLY A 76 20.48 -10.33 -10.92
C GLY A 76 20.89 -10.34 -12.40
N MET A 77 20.22 -9.55 -13.25
CA MET A 77 20.53 -9.37 -14.68
C MET A 77 21.47 -8.18 -14.94
N GLY A 78 21.99 -7.54 -13.89
CA GLY A 78 22.92 -6.40 -14.00
C GLY A 78 22.24 -5.05 -14.24
N THR A 79 20.93 -5.00 -14.45
CA THR A 79 20.14 -3.76 -14.59
C THR A 79 19.84 -3.14 -13.22
N LYS A 80 19.61 -1.82 -13.17
CA LYS A 80 19.14 -1.13 -11.96
C LYS A 80 17.61 -1.24 -11.87
N GLY A 81 17.10 -1.62 -10.70
CA GLY A 81 15.67 -1.62 -10.37
C GLY A 81 15.36 -0.57 -9.30
N GLY A 82 14.20 0.08 -9.39
CA GLY A 82 13.71 1.04 -8.39
C GLY A 82 12.74 0.38 -7.42
N LEU A 83 12.82 0.76 -6.15
CA LEU A 83 11.94 0.29 -5.07
C LEU A 83 11.52 1.49 -4.22
N GLU A 84 10.21 1.72 -4.13
CA GLU A 84 9.65 2.79 -3.30
C GLU A 84 9.20 2.23 -1.94
N ILE A 85 9.54 2.94 -0.86
CA ILE A 85 9.17 2.62 0.51
C ILE A 85 8.40 3.80 1.11
N ASP A 86 7.17 3.56 1.54
CA ASP A 86 6.29 4.54 2.20
C ASP A 86 6.02 4.14 3.65
N LEU A 87 6.33 5.05 4.59
CA LEU A 87 6.07 4.88 6.02
C LEU A 87 4.98 5.86 6.44
N ASN A 88 3.82 5.33 6.84
CA ASN A 88 2.71 6.13 7.31
C ASN A 88 2.59 6.10 8.83
N TYR A 89 2.58 7.29 9.43
CA TYR A 89 2.51 7.48 10.88
C TYR A 89 1.13 7.93 11.39
N ILE A 90 0.12 8.05 10.51
CA ILE A 90 -1.23 8.49 10.87
C ILE A 90 -2.08 7.30 11.33
N TYR A 91 -2.05 6.19 10.59
CA TYR A 91 -2.88 5.00 10.85
C TYR A 91 -2.21 4.06 11.87
N ARG A 92 -2.11 4.52 13.12
CA ARG A 92 -1.34 3.84 14.19
C ARG A 92 -2.07 2.69 14.89
N ILE A 93 -3.41 2.71 14.84
CA ILE A 93 -4.25 1.69 15.45
C ILE A 93 -4.97 0.94 14.33
N PRO A 94 -4.55 -0.30 14.03
CA PRO A 94 -5.32 -1.21 13.18
C PRO A 94 -6.69 -1.51 13.79
N LEU A 95 -7.71 -1.70 12.96
CA LEU A 95 -9.07 -2.04 13.42
C LEU A 95 -9.13 -3.46 13.99
N TRP A 96 -8.30 -4.35 13.48
CA TRP A 96 -8.13 -5.71 13.98
C TRP A 96 -6.65 -6.05 14.20
N LYS A 97 -6.40 -7.08 15.02
CA LYS A 97 -5.05 -7.55 15.34
C LYS A 97 -4.28 -7.90 14.07
N VAL A 98 -3.08 -7.33 13.93
CA VAL A 98 -2.17 -7.68 12.84
C VAL A 98 -1.70 -9.12 12.96
N SER A 99 -1.59 -9.80 11.82
CA SER A 99 -1.20 -11.21 11.74
C SER A 99 0.15 -11.35 11.04
N TRP A 100 0.98 -12.28 11.51
CA TRP A 100 2.17 -12.68 10.76
C TRP A 100 1.74 -13.52 9.57
N ARG A 101 2.22 -13.17 8.39
CA ARG A 101 2.02 -13.98 7.17
C ARG A 101 3.36 -14.21 6.50
N SER A 102 3.50 -15.38 5.87
CA SER A 102 4.65 -15.73 5.05
C SER A 102 4.32 -15.44 3.59
N SER A 103 5.28 -14.91 2.84
CA SER A 103 5.21 -14.91 1.37
C SER A 103 5.42 -16.32 0.84
N PRO A 104 5.04 -16.59 -0.43
CA PRO A 104 5.46 -17.78 -1.15
C PRO A 104 6.98 -17.99 -1.09
N ALA A 105 7.40 -19.26 -1.19
CA ALA A 105 8.76 -19.69 -0.93
C ALA A 105 9.79 -19.19 -1.95
N TRP A 106 9.36 -18.77 -3.15
CA TRP A 106 10.24 -18.37 -4.23
C TRP A 106 10.39 -16.84 -4.32
N PRO A 107 11.62 -16.29 -4.42
CA PRO A 107 12.92 -16.95 -4.32
C PRO A 107 13.36 -17.23 -2.86
N LYS A 108 12.73 -16.59 -1.87
CA LYS A 108 12.89 -16.88 -0.44
C LYS A 108 11.63 -16.46 0.33
N ALA A 109 11.09 -17.36 1.15
CA ALA A 109 9.98 -17.02 2.04
C ALA A 109 10.39 -15.91 3.02
N THR A 110 9.58 -14.86 3.08
CA THR A 110 9.74 -13.74 4.02
C THR A 110 8.49 -13.65 4.89
N LYS A 111 8.64 -13.26 6.15
CA LYS A 111 7.51 -13.04 7.06
C LYS A 111 7.32 -11.55 7.32
N ALA A 112 6.08 -11.09 7.32
CA ALA A 112 5.73 -9.72 7.66
C ALA A 112 4.43 -9.68 8.49
N LYS A 113 4.28 -8.62 9.30
CA LYS A 113 3.00 -8.28 9.93
C LYS A 113 2.09 -7.62 8.89
N ILE A 114 0.97 -8.24 8.62
CA ILE A 114 -0.02 -7.81 7.63
C ILE A 114 -1.30 -7.38 8.36
N LEU A 115 -1.93 -6.30 7.89
CA LEU A 115 -3.24 -5.86 8.36
C LEU A 115 -4.29 -6.93 8.06
N ASP A 116 -5.43 -6.87 8.76
CA ASP A 116 -6.55 -7.75 8.44
C ASP A 116 -7.00 -7.54 6.98
N ILE A 117 -7.45 -8.62 6.33
CA ILE A 117 -7.79 -8.58 4.92
C ILE A 117 -8.96 -7.63 4.61
N HIS A 118 -9.89 -7.44 5.56
CA HIS A 118 -10.99 -6.49 5.43
C HIS A 118 -10.49 -5.04 5.47
N GLU A 119 -9.46 -4.76 6.28
CA GLU A 119 -8.83 -3.45 6.38
C GLU A 119 -8.01 -3.12 5.11
N LEU A 120 -7.30 -4.11 4.56
CA LEU A 120 -6.62 -4.00 3.28
C LEU A 120 -7.59 -3.74 2.13
N ALA A 121 -8.70 -4.50 2.08
CA ALA A 121 -9.73 -4.34 1.07
C ALA A 121 -10.43 -2.98 1.18
N ALA A 122 -10.80 -2.56 2.39
CA ALA A 122 -11.36 -1.24 2.64
C ALA A 122 -10.43 -0.13 2.16
N GLY A 123 -9.14 -0.17 2.51
CA GLY A 123 -8.16 0.80 2.03
C GLY A 123 -8.03 0.85 0.51
N LYS A 124 -8.17 -0.30 -0.16
CA LYS A 124 -8.15 -0.40 -1.63
C LYS A 124 -9.39 0.23 -2.27
N LEU A 125 -10.58 -0.11 -1.78
CA LEU A 125 -11.83 0.48 -2.22
C LEU A 125 -11.83 1.99 -2.00
N ASN A 126 -11.31 2.43 -0.86
CA ASN A 126 -11.12 3.85 -0.56
C ASN A 126 -10.26 4.50 -1.66
N ALA A 127 -9.08 3.95 -1.96
CA ALA A 127 -8.16 4.51 -2.96
C ALA A 127 -8.79 4.59 -4.36
N LEU A 128 -9.56 3.57 -4.78
CA LEU A 128 -10.30 3.57 -6.03
C LEU A 128 -11.24 4.79 -6.12
N LEU A 129 -12.02 5.05 -5.08
CA LEU A 129 -12.96 6.17 -5.02
C LEU A 129 -12.29 7.56 -4.98
N GLU A 130 -10.99 7.63 -4.70
CA GLU A 130 -10.26 8.89 -4.56
C GLU A 130 -9.50 9.27 -5.84
N ARG A 131 -8.96 8.28 -6.56
CA ARG A 131 -7.94 8.53 -7.59
C ARG A 131 -8.34 8.06 -8.98
N GLU A 132 -9.42 7.28 -9.11
CA GLU A 132 -9.98 6.84 -10.39
C GLU A 132 -8.94 6.24 -11.35
N VAL A 133 -7.96 5.51 -10.81
CA VAL A 133 -6.88 4.89 -11.61
C VAL A 133 -7.28 3.47 -11.98
N SER A 134 -7.08 3.08 -13.24
CA SER A 134 -7.41 1.74 -13.76
C SER A 134 -6.82 0.58 -12.95
N ARG A 135 -5.62 0.77 -12.38
CA ARG A 135 -4.99 -0.19 -11.46
C ARG A 135 -5.79 -0.41 -10.17
N ASP A 136 -6.39 0.63 -9.61
CA ASP A 136 -7.20 0.50 -8.40
C ASP A 136 -8.53 -0.22 -8.68
N LEU A 137 -9.07 -0.07 -9.89
CA LEU A 137 -10.27 -0.77 -10.35
C LEU A 137 -9.98 -2.27 -10.53
N PHE A 138 -8.91 -2.62 -11.26
CA PHE A 138 -8.49 -4.02 -11.45
C PHE A 138 -8.29 -4.73 -10.10
N ASP A 139 -7.56 -4.09 -9.20
CA ASP A 139 -7.26 -4.62 -7.88
C ASP A 139 -8.54 -4.82 -7.04
N SER A 140 -9.47 -3.85 -7.09
CA SER A 140 -10.75 -3.94 -6.38
C SER A 140 -11.66 -5.01 -6.97
N HIS A 141 -11.70 -5.15 -8.29
CA HIS A 141 -12.42 -6.23 -8.97
C HIS A 141 -11.88 -7.60 -8.55
N GLN A 142 -10.56 -7.79 -8.62
CA GLN A 142 -9.92 -9.03 -8.17
C GLN A 142 -10.25 -9.29 -6.70
N LEU A 143 -10.21 -8.27 -5.84
CA LEU A 143 -10.58 -8.39 -4.43
C LEU A 143 -12.00 -8.91 -4.25
N LEU A 144 -12.97 -8.22 -4.83
CA LEU A 144 -14.39 -8.51 -4.63
C LEU A 144 -14.86 -9.81 -5.30
N THR A 145 -14.17 -10.27 -6.35
CA THR A 145 -14.57 -11.48 -7.10
C THR A 145 -13.87 -12.75 -6.62
N LYS A 146 -12.63 -12.65 -6.12
CA LYS A 146 -11.82 -13.83 -5.78
C LYS A 146 -11.75 -14.14 -4.28
N TRP A 147 -12.05 -13.17 -3.42
CA TRP A 147 -12.01 -13.38 -1.97
C TRP A 147 -13.40 -13.28 -1.36
N SER A 148 -13.67 -14.15 -0.40
CA SER A 148 -14.84 -14.03 0.47
C SER A 148 -14.51 -13.09 1.64
N PHE A 149 -15.37 -12.09 1.84
CA PHE A 149 -15.27 -11.17 2.96
C PHE A 149 -16.47 -11.32 3.88
N ASN A 150 -16.26 -11.13 5.17
CA ASN A 150 -17.37 -10.82 6.07
C ASN A 150 -17.84 -9.41 5.76
N THR A 151 -19.07 -9.29 5.24
CA THR A 151 -19.66 -8.03 4.79
C THR A 151 -19.73 -6.98 5.90
N GLU A 152 -20.04 -7.38 7.13
CA GLU A 152 -20.13 -6.45 8.26
C GLU A 152 -18.77 -5.85 8.61
N LYS A 153 -17.72 -6.69 8.67
CA LYS A 153 -16.35 -6.24 8.89
C LYS A 153 -15.86 -5.35 7.76
N LEU A 154 -16.09 -5.73 6.50
CA LEU A 154 -15.68 -4.93 5.35
C LEU A 154 -16.38 -3.57 5.35
N ARG A 155 -17.70 -3.54 5.60
CA ARG A 155 -18.48 -2.31 5.71
C ARG A 155 -17.93 -1.42 6.83
N LEU A 156 -17.71 -1.96 8.02
CA LEU A 156 -17.14 -1.22 9.14
C LEU A 156 -15.77 -0.63 8.78
N ALA A 157 -14.88 -1.46 8.24
CA ALA A 157 -13.55 -1.03 7.83
C ALA A 157 -13.61 0.10 6.81
N PHE A 158 -14.45 -0.05 5.79
CA PHE A 158 -14.65 0.95 4.75
C PHE A 158 -15.20 2.25 5.33
N THR A 159 -16.22 2.20 6.18
CA THR A 159 -16.79 3.38 6.83
C THR A 159 -15.77 4.12 7.66
N VAL A 160 -14.97 3.43 8.48
CA VAL A 160 -13.93 4.09 9.29
C VAL A 160 -12.86 4.71 8.40
N TYR A 161 -12.35 3.98 7.40
CA TYR A 161 -11.34 4.49 6.47
C TYR A 161 -11.83 5.67 5.63
N ALA A 162 -13.12 5.68 5.28
CA ALA A 162 -13.76 6.80 4.60
C ALA A 162 -13.93 8.00 5.54
N ALA A 163 -14.34 7.79 6.79
CA ALA A 163 -14.53 8.85 7.79
C ALA A 163 -13.20 9.50 8.23
N MET A 164 -12.11 8.74 8.22
CA MET A 164 -10.76 9.28 8.49
C MET A 164 -10.24 10.20 7.38
N ARG A 165 -11.00 10.39 6.29
CA ARG A 165 -10.65 11.31 5.20
C ARG A 165 -10.93 12.76 5.57
N LYS A 166 -10.14 13.65 4.96
CA LYS A 166 -10.38 15.10 4.98
C LYS A 166 -11.29 15.61 3.85
N GLN A 167 -11.66 14.77 2.87
CA GLN A 167 -12.49 15.17 1.73
C GLN A 167 -13.98 14.94 1.99
N ASN A 168 -14.82 15.88 1.53
CA ASN A 168 -16.28 15.81 1.61
C ASN A 168 -16.83 14.71 0.70
N TRP A 169 -17.54 13.77 1.30
CA TRP A 169 -18.22 12.61 0.68
C TRP A 169 -19.26 12.98 -0.40
N GLN A 170 -19.69 14.23 -0.43
CA GLN A 170 -20.72 14.76 -1.33
C GLN A 170 -20.30 14.80 -2.81
N ASN A 171 -19.02 14.60 -3.11
CA ASN A 171 -18.48 14.68 -4.48
C ASN A 171 -18.25 13.30 -5.15
N ILE A 172 -18.62 12.19 -4.50
CA ILE A 172 -18.46 10.86 -5.08
C ILE A 172 -19.69 10.57 -5.97
N SER A 173 -19.53 10.70 -7.29
CA SER A 173 -20.55 10.34 -8.29
C SER A 173 -20.16 9.08 -9.07
N VAL A 174 -21.16 8.29 -9.49
CA VAL A 174 -20.98 7.14 -10.39
C VAL A 174 -20.47 7.60 -11.77
N ASP A 175 -20.82 8.82 -12.20
CA ASP A 175 -20.42 9.36 -13.51
C ASP A 175 -18.91 9.54 -13.65
N ASN A 176 -18.20 9.82 -12.55
CA ASN A 176 -16.74 9.99 -12.61
C ASN A 176 -16.01 8.65 -12.83
N GLN A 177 -16.59 7.52 -12.40
CA GLN A 177 -15.99 6.19 -12.58
C GLN A 177 -16.02 5.70 -14.04
N ALA A 178 -16.96 6.19 -14.85
CA ALA A 178 -17.06 5.85 -16.27
C ALA A 178 -15.94 6.50 -17.12
N SER A 179 -15.44 7.68 -16.71
CA SER A 179 -14.37 8.42 -17.39
C SER A 179 -13.04 7.67 -17.40
N ALA A 180 -12.71 6.95 -16.33
CA ALA A 180 -11.49 6.15 -16.23
C ALA A 180 -11.44 5.02 -17.29
N ILE A 181 -12.61 4.46 -17.65
CA ILE A 181 -12.74 3.40 -18.66
C ILE A 181 -12.63 3.97 -20.08
N LEU A 182 -13.15 5.18 -20.32
CA LEU A 182 -13.13 5.81 -21.65
C LEU A 182 -11.76 6.41 -22.00
N THR A 183 -10.99 6.89 -21.02
CA THR A 183 -9.67 7.50 -21.28
C THR A 183 -8.62 6.47 -21.72
N GLU A 184 -8.76 5.21 -21.31
CA GLU A 184 -7.88 4.11 -21.76
C GLU A 184 -8.15 3.70 -23.22
N LYS A 185 -9.39 3.89 -23.70
CA LYS A 185 -9.77 3.62 -25.11
C LYS A 185 -9.19 4.61 -26.11
N HIS A 186 -8.81 5.82 -25.68
CA HIS A 186 -8.18 6.83 -26.55
C HIS A 186 -6.64 6.81 -26.52
N ARG A 187 -6.01 6.09 -25.58
CA ARG A 187 -4.55 5.84 -25.61
C ARG A 187 -4.17 4.57 -26.39
N CYS A 188 -5.06 3.59 -26.51
CA CYS A 188 -4.79 2.37 -27.28
C CYS A 188 -5.08 2.49 -28.80
N THR A 189 -5.63 3.61 -29.28
CA THR A 189 -5.87 3.86 -30.72
C THR A 189 -4.83 4.76 -31.38
N LEU A 190 -3.76 5.13 -30.66
CA LEU A 190 -2.58 5.82 -31.20
C LEU A 190 -1.33 4.96 -30.97
N HIS A 191 -1.34 3.74 -31.52
CA HIS A 191 -0.15 3.02 -31.95
C HIS A 191 -0.51 2.04 -33.06
#